data_AF-H0A114-F1
#
_entry.id   AF-H0A114-F1
#
_cell.length_a   1.000
_cell.length_b   1.000
_cell.length_c   1.000
_cell.angle_alpha   90.00
_cell.angle_beta   90.00
_cell.angle_gamma   90.00
#
_symmetry.space_group_name_H-M   'P 1'
#
loop_
_entity.id
_entity.type
_entity.pdbx_description
1 polymer ?
#
loop_
_entity_poly.entity_id
_entity_poly.type
_entity_poly.pdbx_seq_one_letter_code
_entity_poly.pdbx_strand_id
1 'polypeptide(L)'
;MMPCVMHLDLPGLEAFLAVTDLGSFGRAAQRLGLSQPALTRRVQRLEAIIGAPLLERSGRPVQLTPAGETLLPEAREALARLGEAMRRAGARPAVADIVIGCLPTLAVRYLGAVLATHYRRWGGAVVVHDSSATEIRNLLVENRLDFALAAIGSERRELEVTPLREEPFFLVCPRDHRLARRESVAWAELAQAPLISIGPLSENRRIIEAAFRRAQVNASWQTEVRHLGSAVALVAAGAGITMLPDSALFGEVTKSLVRIPLIQPTVTRTIGLLKRRDRLLAPAARELMETLRAAVAAPTPAEAATN
;
A
#
# COMPACT_ATOMS: atom_id res chain seq x y z
N MET A 1 19.70 -22.21 31.41
CA MET A 1 20.65 -21.55 30.49
C MET A 1 19.99 -20.26 30.05
N MET A 2 20.35 -19.13 30.66
CA MET A 2 19.82 -17.83 30.19
C MET A 2 20.40 -17.56 28.80
N PRO A 3 19.60 -17.11 27.81
CA PRO A 3 20.13 -16.76 26.51
C PRO A 3 21.17 -15.65 26.70
N CYS A 4 22.32 -15.77 26.02
CA CYS A 4 23.33 -14.73 25.96
C CYS A 4 22.64 -13.45 25.50
N VAL A 5 22.39 -12.51 26.42
CA VAL A 5 21.78 -11.22 26.07
C VAL A 5 22.88 -10.42 25.39
N MET A 6 23.04 -10.61 24.08
CA MET A 6 23.81 -9.70 23.25
C MET A 6 23.22 -8.31 23.45
N HIS A 7 24.03 -7.37 23.95
CA HIS A 7 23.61 -5.99 24.14
C HIS A 7 23.35 -5.37 22.75
N LEU A 8 22.08 -5.11 22.45
CA LEU A 8 21.67 -4.60 21.14
C LEU A 8 22.07 -3.12 21.00
N ASP A 9 23.13 -2.84 20.24
CA ASP A 9 23.58 -1.47 19.94
C ASP A 9 22.93 -0.92 18.66
N LEU A 10 21.65 -0.56 18.75
CA LEU A 10 20.91 0.04 17.63
C LEU A 10 21.61 1.29 17.05
N PRO A 11 22.12 2.24 17.87
CA PRO A 11 22.88 3.38 17.33
C PRO A 11 24.14 2.99 16.56
N GLY A 12 24.84 1.93 17.00
CA GLY A 12 25.97 1.36 16.28
C GLY A 12 25.57 0.73 14.94
N LEU A 13 24.45 0.00 14.93
CA LEU A 13 23.90 -0.64 13.73
C LEU A 13 23.44 0.37 12.68
N GLU A 14 22.74 1.43 13.11
CA GLU A 14 22.36 2.56 12.25
C GLU A 14 23.59 3.27 11.65
N ALA A 15 24.64 3.47 12.46
CA ALA A 15 25.88 4.08 12.01
C ALA A 15 26.60 3.21 10.97
N PHE A 16 26.69 1.89 11.20
CA PHE A 16 27.25 0.94 10.25
C PHE A 16 26.50 0.94 8.91
N LEU A 17 25.17 0.85 8.93
CA LEU A 17 24.36 0.94 7.72
C LEU A 17 24.53 2.28 6.98
N ALA A 18 24.54 3.40 7.70
CA ALA A 18 24.74 4.71 7.09
C ALA A 18 26.12 4.85 6.41
N VAL A 19 27.18 4.30 7.01
CA VAL A 19 28.53 4.32 6.41
C VAL A 19 28.61 3.43 5.19
N THR A 20 27.99 2.24 5.22
CA THR A 20 28.00 1.31 4.08
C THR A 20 27.18 1.85 2.90
N ASP A 21 25.99 2.41 3.15
CA ASP A 21 25.15 3.03 2.11
C ASP A 21 25.83 4.20 1.41
N LEU A 22 26.61 4.99 2.16
CA LEU A 22 27.23 6.22 1.68
C LEU A 22 28.72 6.08 1.39
N GLY A 23 29.33 4.91 1.62
CA GLY A 23 30.77 4.66 1.45
C GLY A 23 31.69 5.69 2.13
N SER A 24 31.22 6.43 3.15
CA SER A 24 31.92 7.56 3.76
C SER A 24 31.41 7.90 5.16
N PHE A 25 32.33 7.92 6.14
CA PHE A 25 32.05 8.35 7.51
C PHE A 25 31.58 9.81 7.61
N GLY A 26 32.14 10.71 6.80
CA GLY A 26 31.73 12.12 6.81
C GLY A 26 30.28 12.31 6.36
N ARG A 27 29.91 11.71 5.22
CA ARG A 27 28.53 11.79 4.70
C ARG A 27 27.53 11.09 5.62
N ALA A 28 27.91 9.94 6.18
CA ALA A 28 27.08 9.22 7.14
C ALA A 28 26.85 10.01 8.43
N ALA A 29 27.87 10.72 8.93
CA ALA A 29 27.75 11.55 10.12
C ALA A 29 26.76 12.71 9.88
N GLN A 30 26.88 13.38 8.74
CA GLN A 30 25.97 14.44 8.33
C GLN A 30 24.53 13.94 8.22
N ARG A 31 24.30 12.77 7.61
CA ARG A 31 22.96 12.16 7.48
C ARG A 31 22.31 11.86 8.82
N LEU A 32 23.10 11.45 9.82
CA LEU A 32 22.60 11.11 11.15
C LEU A 32 22.61 12.29 12.15
N GLY A 33 22.98 13.49 11.71
CA GLY A 33 23.06 14.66 12.59
C GLY A 33 24.16 14.56 13.66
N LEU A 34 25.25 13.85 13.35
CA LEU A 34 26.37 13.60 14.27
C LEU A 34 27.65 14.24 13.77
N SER A 35 28.60 14.45 14.69
CA SER A 35 29.98 14.67 14.29
C SER A 35 30.63 13.37 13.82
N GLN A 36 31.57 13.46 12.87
CA GLN A 36 32.29 12.28 12.37
C GLN A 36 32.99 11.46 13.49
N PRO A 37 33.59 12.07 14.54
CA PRO A 37 34.11 11.31 15.68
C PRO A 37 33.02 10.61 16.51
N ALA A 38 31.82 11.18 16.61
CA ALA A 38 30.70 10.52 17.30
C ALA A 38 30.19 9.30 16.51
N LEU A 39 30.07 9.43 15.18
CA LEU A 39 29.72 8.30 14.31
C LEU A 39 30.77 7.19 14.38
N THR A 40 32.05 7.55 14.30
CA THR A 40 33.16 6.59 14.36
C THR A 40 33.13 5.78 15.66
N ARG A 41 32.86 6.44 16.80
CA ARG A 41 32.72 5.77 18.10
C ARG A 41 31.53 4.80 18.15
N ARG A 42 30.41 5.12 17.49
CA ARG A 42 29.25 4.20 17.41
C ARG A 42 29.59 2.93 16.62
N VAL A 43 30.28 3.08 15.48
CA VAL A 43 30.74 1.92 14.70
C VAL A 43 31.74 1.09 15.50
N GLN A 44 32.74 1.72 16.13
CA GLN A 44 33.75 1.00 16.93
C GLN A 44 33.14 0.26 18.13
N ARG A 45 32.09 0.81 18.74
CA ARG A 45 31.35 0.14 19.81
C ARG A 45 30.64 -1.11 19.30
N LEU A 46 29.98 -1.02 18.14
CA LEU A 46 29.36 -2.18 17.49
C LEU A 46 30.41 -3.26 17.16
N GLU A 47 31.54 -2.87 16.57
CA GLU A 47 32.66 -3.77 16.28
C GLU A 47 33.18 -4.46 17.55
N ALA A 48 33.26 -3.73 18.67
CA ALA A 48 33.69 -4.29 19.95
C ALA A 48 32.68 -5.29 20.53
N ILE A 49 31.37 -5.06 20.36
CA ILE A 49 30.32 -6.00 20.79
C ILE A 49 30.37 -7.29 19.95
N ILE A 50 30.63 -7.16 18.66
CA ILE A 50 30.71 -8.30 17.72
C ILE A 50 32.06 -9.04 17.85
N GLY A 51 33.10 -8.35 18.31
CA GLY A 51 34.45 -8.89 18.44
C GLY A 51 35.24 -8.91 17.13
N ALA A 52 34.77 -8.21 16.09
CA ALA A 52 35.42 -8.13 14.79
C ALA A 52 35.21 -6.75 14.13
N PRO A 53 36.19 -6.25 13.34
CA PRO A 53 35.99 -5.06 12.53
C PRO A 53 34.97 -5.34 11.43
N LEU A 54 34.09 -4.39 11.16
CA LEU A 54 33.05 -4.48 10.12
C LEU A 54 33.41 -3.69 8.87
N LEU A 55 34.25 -2.67 9.02
CA LEU A 55 34.65 -1.76 7.95
C LEU A 55 36.17 -1.66 7.85
N GLU A 56 36.68 -1.58 6.62
CA GLU A 56 38.10 -1.32 6.38
C GLU A 56 38.45 0.15 6.62
N ARG A 57 39.51 0.39 7.39
CA ARG A 57 39.88 1.74 7.85
C ARG A 57 40.56 2.63 6.78
N SER A 58 40.98 2.04 5.66
CA SER A 58 41.83 2.71 4.67
C SER A 58 41.23 2.76 3.25
N GLY A 59 40.06 2.15 3.02
CA GLY A 59 39.39 2.18 1.72
C GLY A 59 38.68 3.50 1.44
N ARG A 60 38.87 4.06 0.24
CA ARG A 60 38.01 5.11 -0.33
C ARG A 60 37.49 4.62 -1.70
N PRO A 61 36.20 4.24 -1.82
CA PRO A 61 35.15 4.23 -0.80
C PRO A 61 35.42 3.24 0.34
N VAL A 62 34.74 3.43 1.50
CA VAL A 62 34.82 2.51 2.64
C VAL A 62 34.37 1.12 2.19
N GLN A 63 35.18 0.10 2.49
CA GLN A 63 34.90 -1.31 2.16
C GLN A 63 34.42 -2.08 3.40
N LEU A 64 33.67 -3.15 3.16
CA LEU A 64 33.25 -4.09 4.19
C LEU A 64 34.36 -5.12 4.44
N THR A 65 34.50 -5.55 5.69
CA THR A 65 35.24 -6.79 6.00
C THR A 65 34.33 -8.01 5.76
N PRO A 66 34.84 -9.25 5.76
CA PRO A 66 33.98 -10.44 5.70
C PRO A 66 32.91 -10.49 6.82
N ALA A 67 33.23 -9.98 8.01
CA ALA A 67 32.26 -9.86 9.10
C ALA A 67 31.20 -8.79 8.81
N GLY A 68 31.59 -7.67 8.19
CA GLY A 68 30.67 -6.65 7.70
C GLY A 68 29.74 -7.15 6.59
N GLU A 69 30.26 -7.91 5.62
CA GLU A 69 29.47 -8.51 4.54
C GLU A 69 28.42 -9.49 5.10
N THR A 70 28.80 -10.28 6.10
CA THR A 70 27.89 -11.21 6.77
C THR A 70 26.81 -10.47 7.57
N LEU A 71 27.19 -9.41 8.30
CA LEU A 71 26.26 -8.66 9.14
C LEU A 71 25.28 -7.78 8.34
N LEU A 72 25.71 -7.23 7.21
CA LEU A 72 24.94 -6.24 6.45
C LEU A 72 23.51 -6.67 6.08
N PRO A 73 23.26 -7.85 5.47
CA PRO A 73 21.90 -8.28 5.15
C PRO A 73 21.06 -8.51 6.42
N GLU A 74 21.62 -9.15 7.44
CA GLU A 74 20.95 -9.45 8.71
C GLU A 74 20.57 -8.16 9.48
N ALA A 75 21.48 -7.18 9.49
CA ALA A 75 21.25 -5.88 10.10
C ALA A 75 20.11 -5.11 9.42
N ARG A 76 20.06 -5.15 8.08
CA ARG A 76 18.97 -4.53 7.30
C ARG A 76 17.64 -5.20 7.60
N GLU A 77 17.60 -6.53 7.59
CA GLU A 77 16.36 -7.27 7.86
C GLU A 77 15.89 -7.04 9.30
N ALA A 78 16.78 -7.10 10.28
CA ALA A 78 16.45 -6.88 11.69
C ALA A 78 15.90 -5.46 11.92
N LEU A 79 16.55 -4.42 11.38
CA LEU A 79 16.06 -3.04 11.48
C LEU A 79 14.76 -2.82 10.70
N ALA A 80 14.58 -3.47 9.55
CA ALA A 80 13.32 -3.41 8.82
C ALA A 80 12.17 -4.06 9.62
N ARG A 81 12.41 -5.24 10.22
CA ARG A 81 11.42 -5.93 11.07
C ARG A 81 11.13 -5.17 12.35
N LEU A 82 12.14 -4.56 12.97
CA LEU A 82 11.96 -3.71 14.14
C LEU A 82 11.22 -2.43 13.77
N GLY A 83 11.59 -1.77 12.68
CA GLY A 83 10.89 -0.60 12.15
C GLY A 83 9.43 -0.93 11.86
N GLU A 84 9.16 -2.10 11.29
CA GLU A 84 7.80 -2.61 11.06
C GLU A 84 7.06 -2.94 12.38
N ALA A 85 7.73 -3.51 13.38
CA ALA A 85 7.15 -3.72 14.70
C ALA A 85 6.85 -2.39 15.41
N MET A 86 7.73 -1.40 15.30
CA MET A 86 7.52 -0.04 15.80
C MET A 86 6.37 0.65 15.05
N ARG A 87 6.26 0.43 13.73
CA ARG A 87 5.09 0.85 12.93
C ARG A 87 3.83 0.15 13.39
N ARG A 88 3.84 -1.13 13.77
CA ARG A 88 2.66 -1.75 14.40
C ARG A 88 2.38 -1.17 15.80
N ALA A 89 3.41 -0.77 16.53
CA ALA A 89 3.31 -0.32 17.92
C ALA A 89 2.96 1.17 18.11
N GLY A 90 2.86 1.98 17.06
CA GLY A 90 2.51 3.40 17.21
C GLY A 90 3.51 4.40 16.61
N ALA A 91 4.74 3.97 16.32
CA ALA A 91 5.80 4.89 15.92
C ALA A 91 5.53 5.47 14.53
N ARG A 92 5.67 6.79 14.41
CA ARG A 92 5.76 7.47 13.11
C ARG A 92 7.22 7.50 12.67
N PRO A 93 7.53 7.33 11.37
CA PRO A 93 8.88 7.55 10.88
C PRO A 93 9.30 8.99 11.19
N ALA A 94 10.48 9.19 11.78
CA ALA A 94 11.01 10.53 12.07
C ALA A 94 11.25 11.38 10.79
N VAL A 95 11.19 10.75 9.61
CA VAL A 95 11.50 11.32 8.29
C VAL A 95 10.25 11.48 7.41
N ALA A 96 9.07 10.98 7.82
CA ALA A 96 7.87 11.07 6.99
C ALA A 96 7.11 12.36 7.28
N ASP A 97 7.01 13.23 6.28
CA ASP A 97 6.24 14.48 6.36
C ASP A 97 4.74 14.22 6.24
N ILE A 98 4.36 13.13 5.54
CA ILE A 98 2.96 12.75 5.32
C ILE A 98 2.82 11.22 5.35
N VAL A 99 1.81 10.71 6.05
CA VAL A 99 1.46 9.29 6.08
C VAL A 99 0.02 9.10 5.57
N ILE A 100 -0.17 8.40 4.46
CA ILE A 100 -1.46 8.25 3.78
C ILE A 100 -1.90 6.79 3.81
N GLY A 101 -3.15 6.53 4.21
CA GLY A 101 -3.80 5.24 3.95
C GLY A 101 -4.42 5.20 2.57
N CYS A 102 -4.26 4.13 1.80
CA CYS A 102 -4.93 4.02 0.51
C CYS A 102 -5.33 2.58 0.20
N LEU A 103 -6.51 2.36 -0.37
CA LEU A 103 -6.82 1.03 -0.91
C LEU A 103 -5.86 0.73 -2.07
N PRO A 104 -5.29 -0.49 -2.18
CA PRO A 104 -4.32 -0.81 -3.24
C PRO A 104 -4.79 -0.48 -4.66
N THR A 105 -6.08 -0.70 -4.96
CA THR A 105 -6.68 -0.36 -6.26
C THR A 105 -6.70 1.14 -6.54
N LEU A 106 -6.92 1.95 -5.51
CA LEU A 106 -6.92 3.42 -5.62
C LEU A 106 -5.49 3.96 -5.65
N ALA A 107 -4.56 3.30 -4.95
CA ALA A 107 -3.14 3.64 -4.97
C ALA A 107 -2.56 3.51 -6.38
N VAL A 108 -2.76 2.35 -7.01
CA VAL A 108 -2.31 2.07 -8.38
C VAL A 108 -2.91 3.07 -9.38
N ARG A 109 -4.19 3.43 -9.21
CA ARG A 109 -4.90 4.31 -10.16
C ARG A 109 -4.58 5.79 -10.00
N TYR A 110 -4.45 6.29 -8.77
CA TYR A 110 -4.40 7.74 -8.50
C TYR A 110 -3.08 8.21 -7.88
N LEU A 111 -2.48 7.44 -6.96
CA LEU A 111 -1.36 7.96 -6.16
C LEU A 111 -0.10 8.21 -6.98
N GLY A 112 0.19 7.41 -8.01
CA GLY A 112 1.40 7.59 -8.82
C GLY A 112 1.51 9.00 -9.44
N ALA A 113 0.47 9.45 -10.14
CA ALA A 113 0.44 10.77 -10.77
C ALA A 113 0.39 11.92 -9.74
N VAL A 114 -0.36 11.70 -8.65
CA VAL A 114 -0.53 12.68 -7.57
C VAL A 114 0.79 12.89 -6.81
N LEU A 115 1.47 11.82 -6.43
CA LEU A 115 2.76 11.90 -5.73
C LEU A 115 3.86 12.49 -6.62
N ALA A 116 3.89 12.16 -7.91
CA ALA A 116 4.83 12.78 -8.85
C ALA A 116 4.66 14.31 -8.90
N THR A 117 3.42 14.80 -8.81
CA THR A 117 3.12 16.24 -8.75
C THR A 117 3.49 16.85 -7.41
N HIS A 118 3.20 16.15 -6.32
CA HIS A 118 3.55 16.58 -4.97
C HIS A 118 5.06 16.80 -4.78
N TYR A 119 5.89 15.84 -5.20
CA TYR A 119 7.34 15.92 -5.05
C TYR A 119 7.96 17.09 -5.82
N ARG A 120 7.35 17.52 -6.94
CA ARG A 120 7.80 18.73 -7.67
C ARG A 120 7.52 20.02 -6.92
N ARG A 121 6.49 20.06 -6.06
CA ARG A 121 5.97 21.29 -5.44
C ARG A 121 6.45 21.49 -4.02
N TRP A 122 6.43 20.45 -3.19
CA TRP A 122 6.68 20.57 -1.75
C TRP A 122 8.00 19.94 -1.32
N GLY A 123 8.51 18.93 -2.05
CA GLY A 123 9.55 18.04 -1.52
C GLY A 123 9.09 17.34 -0.21
N GLY A 124 9.85 16.37 0.27
CA GLY A 124 9.52 15.66 1.53
C GLY A 124 9.01 14.23 1.33
N ALA A 125 9.15 13.39 2.36
CA ALA A 125 8.86 11.96 2.24
C ALA A 125 7.39 11.66 2.55
N VAL A 126 6.77 10.86 1.67
CA VAL A 126 5.40 10.36 1.85
C VAL A 126 5.45 8.86 2.09
N VAL A 127 4.78 8.40 3.14
CA VAL A 127 4.59 6.98 3.41
C VAL A 127 3.17 6.58 3.05
N VAL A 128 3.04 5.60 2.16
CA VAL A 128 1.74 5.05 1.76
C VAL A 128 1.53 3.73 2.50
N HIS A 129 0.42 3.64 3.23
CA HIS A 129 -0.10 2.41 3.82
C HIS A 129 -1.20 1.85 2.91
N ASP A 130 -0.83 0.92 2.04
CA ASP A 130 -1.71 0.28 1.07
C ASP A 130 -2.42 -0.95 1.67
N SER A 131 -3.45 -0.69 2.46
CA SER A 131 -4.08 -1.68 3.34
C SER A 131 -5.58 -1.88 3.04
N SER A 132 -6.21 -2.81 3.77
CA SER A 132 -7.67 -2.98 3.72
C SER A 132 -8.40 -1.74 4.26
N ALA A 133 -9.65 -1.51 3.84
CA ALA A 133 -10.45 -0.39 4.35
C ALA A 133 -10.60 -0.43 5.89
N THR A 134 -10.76 -1.62 6.46
CA THR A 134 -10.84 -1.84 7.91
C THR A 134 -9.56 -1.41 8.62
N GLU A 135 -8.41 -1.84 8.12
CA GLU A 135 -7.12 -1.48 8.71
C GLU A 135 -6.83 0.02 8.56
N ILE A 136 -7.13 0.62 7.40
CA ILE A 136 -7.00 2.06 7.18
C ILE A 136 -7.82 2.84 8.22
N ARG A 137 -9.07 2.45 8.48
CA ARG A 137 -9.91 3.10 9.50
C ARG A 137 -9.31 2.97 10.89
N ASN A 138 -8.78 1.80 11.25
CA ASN A 138 -8.14 1.60 12.56
C ASN A 138 -6.94 2.53 12.72
N LEU A 139 -6.06 2.58 11.71
CA LEU A 139 -4.89 3.44 11.72
C LEU A 139 -5.24 4.93 11.74
N LEU A 140 -6.36 5.36 11.14
CA LEU A 140 -6.85 6.73 11.26
C LEU A 140 -7.30 7.07 12.68
N VAL A 141 -8.07 6.18 13.32
CA VAL A 141 -8.54 6.36 14.71
C VAL A 141 -7.37 6.43 15.68
N GLU A 142 -6.38 5.54 15.50
CA GLU A 142 -5.12 5.49 16.24
C GLU A 142 -4.16 6.65 15.91
N ASN A 143 -4.57 7.59 15.05
CA ASN A 143 -3.78 8.75 14.66
C ASN A 143 -2.45 8.38 13.98
N ARG A 144 -2.40 7.26 13.26
CA ARG A 144 -1.21 6.74 12.56
C ARG A 144 -1.13 7.23 11.12
N LEU A 145 -2.25 7.62 10.53
CA LEU A 145 -2.35 8.22 9.19
C LEU A 145 -2.78 9.67 9.31
N ASP A 146 -2.30 10.54 8.43
CA ASP A 146 -2.80 11.92 8.27
C ASP A 146 -4.22 11.92 7.72
N PHE A 147 -4.39 11.26 6.57
CA PHE A 147 -5.67 11.05 5.91
C PHE A 147 -5.60 9.76 5.08
N ALA A 148 -6.71 9.38 4.47
CA ALA A 148 -6.77 8.21 3.61
C ALA A 148 -7.72 8.38 2.43
N LEU A 149 -7.47 7.62 1.37
CA LEU A 149 -8.37 7.43 0.24
C LEU A 149 -8.86 5.97 0.22
N ALA A 150 -10.13 5.75 0.54
CA ALA A 150 -10.69 4.42 0.70
C ALA A 150 -12.17 4.36 0.29
N ALA A 151 -12.71 3.15 0.21
CA ALA A 151 -14.15 2.95 0.07
C ALA A 151 -14.86 3.29 1.39
N ILE A 152 -15.91 4.10 1.29
CA ILE A 152 -16.81 4.45 2.40
C ILE A 152 -17.70 3.25 2.73
N GLY A 153 -17.87 2.98 4.02
CA GLY A 153 -18.73 1.92 4.52
C GLY A 153 -19.17 2.21 5.95
N SER A 154 -18.95 1.25 6.86
CA SER A 154 -19.27 1.38 8.28
C SER A 154 -18.27 2.28 9.01
N GLU A 155 -18.32 3.59 8.75
CA GLU A 155 -17.38 4.55 9.29
C GLU A 155 -17.56 4.78 10.80
N ARG A 156 -16.45 5.02 11.50
CA ARG A 156 -16.48 5.31 12.94
C ARG A 156 -16.78 6.79 13.19
N ARG A 157 -17.34 7.12 14.36
CA ARG A 157 -17.76 8.49 14.72
C ARG A 157 -16.60 9.48 14.77
N GLU A 158 -15.40 8.98 15.03
CA GLU A 158 -14.13 9.70 15.13
C GLU A 158 -13.61 10.15 13.75
N LEU A 159 -14.16 9.60 12.66
CA LEU A 159 -13.74 9.91 11.31
C LEU A 159 -14.64 10.97 10.69
N GLU A 160 -14.00 11.90 9.98
CA GLU A 160 -14.63 12.78 9.02
C GLU A 160 -14.43 12.18 7.63
N VAL A 161 -15.50 12.19 6.83
CA VAL A 161 -15.57 11.49 5.56
C VAL A 161 -16.06 12.46 4.50
N THR A 162 -15.33 12.56 3.40
CA THR A 162 -15.70 13.36 2.24
C THR A 162 -15.93 12.41 1.05
N PRO A 163 -17.19 12.13 0.69
CA PRO A 163 -17.52 11.34 -0.50
C PRO A 163 -16.98 12.01 -1.76
N LEU A 164 -16.35 11.22 -2.63
CA LEU A 164 -15.76 11.73 -3.87
C LEU A 164 -16.43 11.18 -5.12
N ARG A 165 -16.59 9.84 -5.20
CA ARG A 165 -17.04 9.18 -6.43
C ARG A 165 -17.79 7.90 -6.11
N GLU A 166 -18.91 7.68 -6.76
CA GLU A 166 -19.50 6.34 -6.85
C GLU A 166 -18.81 5.53 -7.94
N GLU A 167 -18.41 4.32 -7.59
CA GLU A 167 -17.66 3.43 -8.46
C GLU A 167 -18.44 2.14 -8.69
N PRO A 168 -18.77 1.81 -9.96
CA PRO A 168 -19.47 0.58 -10.28
C PRO A 168 -18.56 -0.65 -10.21
N PHE A 169 -19.20 -1.80 -10.04
CA PHE A 169 -18.60 -3.12 -10.24
C PHE A 169 -18.92 -3.65 -11.64
N PHE A 170 -17.94 -4.30 -12.25
CA PHE A 170 -18.05 -4.97 -13.53
C PHE A 170 -17.75 -6.45 -13.39
N LEU A 171 -18.36 -7.27 -14.26
CA LEU A 171 -17.86 -8.61 -14.53
C LEU A 171 -16.61 -8.48 -15.39
N VAL A 172 -15.59 -9.28 -15.09
CA VAL A 172 -14.29 -9.21 -15.75
C VAL A 172 -13.89 -10.60 -16.19
N CYS A 173 -13.56 -10.73 -17.48
CA CYS A 173 -13.14 -11.99 -18.08
C CYS A 173 -12.05 -11.78 -19.15
N PRO A 174 -11.35 -12.85 -19.56
CA PRO A 174 -10.50 -12.84 -20.76
C PRO A 174 -11.25 -12.38 -22.03
N ARG A 175 -10.53 -11.83 -23.00
CA ARG A 175 -11.07 -11.41 -24.31
C ARG A 175 -11.69 -12.54 -25.15
N ASP A 176 -11.22 -13.76 -24.99
CA ASP A 176 -11.71 -14.96 -25.67
C ASP A 176 -12.85 -15.66 -24.91
N HIS A 177 -13.20 -15.19 -23.71
CA HIS A 177 -14.30 -15.75 -22.94
C HIS A 177 -15.66 -15.53 -23.62
N ARG A 178 -16.58 -16.51 -23.54
CA ARG A 178 -17.91 -16.45 -24.18
C ARG A 178 -18.73 -15.19 -23.86
N LEU A 179 -18.55 -14.63 -22.66
CA LEU A 179 -19.26 -13.43 -22.21
C LEU A 179 -18.63 -12.13 -22.71
N ALA A 180 -17.40 -12.15 -23.23
CA ALA A 180 -16.64 -10.96 -23.60
C ALA A 180 -17.30 -10.10 -24.70
N ARG A 181 -18.25 -10.66 -25.45
CA ARG A 181 -19.01 -9.94 -26.49
C ARG A 181 -20.38 -9.43 -26.03
N ARG A 182 -20.74 -9.66 -24.77
CA ARG A 182 -22.03 -9.23 -24.21
C ARG A 182 -21.97 -7.76 -23.85
N GLU A 183 -23.04 -7.02 -24.12
CA GLU A 183 -23.21 -5.64 -23.67
C GLU A 183 -23.43 -5.54 -22.15
N SER A 184 -24.06 -6.56 -21.56
CA SER A 184 -24.28 -6.68 -20.11
C SER A 184 -24.54 -8.13 -19.71
N VAL A 185 -24.33 -8.44 -18.43
CA VAL A 185 -24.61 -9.75 -17.82
C VAL A 185 -25.40 -9.57 -16.54
N ALA A 186 -26.50 -10.32 -16.40
CA ALA A 186 -27.25 -10.38 -15.16
C ALA A 186 -26.59 -11.32 -14.15
N TRP A 187 -26.68 -11.01 -12.86
CA TRP A 187 -26.12 -11.86 -11.80
C TRP A 187 -26.65 -13.30 -11.85
N ALA A 188 -27.90 -13.50 -12.26
CA ALA A 188 -28.52 -14.81 -12.45
C ALA A 188 -27.79 -15.71 -13.46
N GLU A 189 -27.13 -15.12 -14.46
CA GLU A 189 -26.38 -15.87 -15.49
C GLU A 189 -25.05 -16.42 -14.96
N LEU A 190 -24.61 -16.00 -13.77
CA LEU A 190 -23.32 -16.36 -13.19
C LEU A 190 -23.38 -17.56 -12.23
N ALA A 191 -24.56 -18.16 -12.01
CA ALA A 191 -24.75 -19.24 -11.04
C ALA A 191 -23.79 -20.43 -11.23
N GLN A 192 -23.41 -20.73 -12.48
CA GLN A 192 -22.54 -21.85 -12.85
C GLN A 192 -21.19 -21.40 -13.44
N ALA A 193 -20.84 -20.13 -13.29
CA ALA A 193 -19.58 -19.62 -13.82
C ALA A 193 -18.38 -20.03 -12.95
N PRO A 194 -17.17 -20.16 -13.52
CA PRO A 194 -15.94 -20.38 -12.77
C PRO A 194 -15.52 -19.08 -12.05
N LEU A 195 -16.15 -18.79 -10.92
CA LEU A 195 -15.96 -17.54 -10.20
C LEU A 195 -14.72 -17.56 -9.31
N ILE A 196 -13.87 -16.55 -9.48
CA ILE A 196 -12.77 -16.23 -8.56
C ILE A 196 -13.27 -15.19 -7.56
N SER A 197 -13.04 -15.43 -6.28
CA SER A 197 -13.41 -14.53 -5.21
C SER A 197 -12.23 -13.90 -4.48
N ILE A 198 -12.52 -12.78 -3.84
CA ILE A 198 -11.71 -12.19 -2.77
C ILE A 198 -12.20 -12.73 -1.42
N GLY A 199 -11.29 -12.99 -0.49
CA GLY A 199 -11.57 -13.63 0.79
C GLY A 199 -12.68 -12.95 1.62
N PRO A 200 -13.29 -13.68 2.59
CA PRO A 200 -14.55 -13.33 3.24
C PRO A 200 -14.53 -12.02 4.05
N LEU A 201 -13.34 -11.58 4.49
CA LEU A 201 -13.17 -10.32 5.22
C LEU A 201 -13.14 -9.08 4.32
N SER A 202 -13.21 -9.26 3.00
CA SER A 202 -13.19 -8.19 2.02
C SER A 202 -14.54 -7.47 1.95
N GLU A 203 -14.54 -6.14 2.01
CA GLU A 203 -15.75 -5.33 1.80
C GLU A 203 -16.33 -5.58 0.39
N ASN A 204 -15.47 -5.75 -0.62
CA ASN A 204 -15.91 -6.08 -1.97
C ASN A 204 -16.65 -7.43 -1.99
N ARG A 205 -16.16 -8.43 -1.24
CA ARG A 205 -16.82 -9.73 -1.11
C ARG A 205 -18.22 -9.59 -0.51
N ARG A 206 -18.37 -8.79 0.55
CA ARG A 206 -19.68 -8.54 1.18
C ARG A 206 -20.66 -7.88 0.20
N ILE A 207 -20.20 -6.90 -0.58
CA ILE A 207 -20.99 -6.22 -1.60
C ILE A 207 -21.44 -7.21 -2.70
N ILE A 208 -20.51 -8.02 -3.20
CA ILE A 208 -20.77 -9.02 -4.25
C ILE A 208 -21.75 -10.11 -3.76
N GLU A 209 -21.57 -10.63 -2.55
CA GLU A 209 -22.50 -11.61 -1.97
C GLU A 209 -23.90 -11.02 -1.76
N ALA A 210 -23.99 -9.75 -1.34
CA ALA A 210 -25.28 -9.08 -1.22
C ALA A 210 -25.98 -8.98 -2.58
N ALA A 211 -25.22 -8.75 -3.66
CA ALA A 211 -25.77 -8.73 -5.01
C ALA A 211 -26.28 -10.12 -5.45
N PHE A 212 -25.50 -11.18 -5.23
CA PHE A 212 -25.94 -12.55 -5.50
C PHE A 212 -27.19 -12.94 -4.71
N ARG A 213 -27.26 -12.58 -3.42
CA ARG A 213 -28.46 -12.80 -2.60
C ARG A 213 -29.68 -12.05 -3.15
N ARG A 214 -29.52 -10.79 -3.55
CA ARG A 214 -30.61 -9.98 -4.15
C ARG A 214 -31.09 -10.54 -5.48
N ALA A 215 -30.18 -11.12 -6.26
CA ALA A 215 -30.51 -11.81 -7.50
C ALA A 215 -31.00 -13.26 -7.30
N GLN A 216 -31.11 -13.73 -6.04
CA GLN A 216 -31.51 -15.10 -5.68
C GLN A 216 -30.65 -16.19 -6.32
N VAL A 217 -29.34 -15.94 -6.40
CA VAL A 217 -28.36 -16.83 -7.03
C VAL A 217 -27.48 -17.47 -5.96
N ASN A 218 -27.42 -18.81 -5.99
CA ASN A 218 -26.46 -19.57 -5.22
C ASN A 218 -25.15 -19.71 -6.02
N ALA A 219 -24.29 -18.69 -5.94
CA ALA A 219 -22.98 -18.72 -6.57
C ALA A 219 -21.98 -19.56 -5.76
N SER A 220 -21.17 -20.37 -6.44
CA SER A 220 -20.03 -21.07 -5.85
C SER A 220 -18.71 -20.44 -6.29
N TRP A 221 -17.72 -20.46 -5.40
CA TRP A 221 -16.40 -19.88 -5.65
C TRP A 221 -15.45 -21.02 -5.97
N GLN A 222 -14.92 -21.04 -7.19
CA GLN A 222 -13.92 -22.05 -7.58
C GLN A 222 -12.55 -21.73 -7.03
N THR A 223 -12.24 -20.44 -6.86
CA THR A 223 -10.94 -19.99 -6.35
C THR A 223 -11.16 -18.82 -5.41
N GLU A 224 -10.40 -18.78 -4.32
CA GLU A 224 -10.41 -17.68 -3.37
C GLU A 224 -9.00 -17.13 -3.20
N VAL A 225 -8.85 -15.81 -3.30
CA VAL A 225 -7.60 -15.08 -3.08
C VAL A 225 -7.77 -13.98 -2.04
N ARG A 226 -6.66 -13.54 -1.43
CA ARG A 226 -6.70 -12.46 -0.43
C ARG A 226 -6.64 -11.06 -1.04
N HIS A 227 -6.04 -10.91 -2.21
CA HIS A 227 -5.75 -9.61 -2.82
C HIS A 227 -6.40 -9.47 -4.20
N LEU A 228 -6.90 -8.27 -4.51
CA LEU A 228 -7.51 -7.95 -5.81
C LEU A 228 -6.54 -8.19 -6.97
N GLY A 229 -5.27 -7.81 -6.82
CA GLY A 229 -4.25 -8.00 -7.86
C GLY A 229 -4.08 -9.47 -8.25
N SER A 230 -4.16 -10.39 -7.27
CA SER A 230 -4.12 -11.83 -7.53
C SER A 230 -5.34 -12.29 -8.33
N ALA A 231 -6.54 -11.78 -8.02
CA ALA A 231 -7.75 -12.10 -8.78
C ALA A 231 -7.62 -11.61 -10.24
N VAL A 232 -7.13 -10.38 -10.45
CA VAL A 232 -6.86 -9.82 -11.78
C VAL A 232 -5.89 -10.70 -12.56
N ALA A 233 -4.78 -11.12 -11.95
CA ALA A 233 -3.79 -11.98 -12.59
C ALA A 233 -4.36 -13.36 -12.98
N LEU A 234 -5.17 -13.98 -12.10
CA LEU A 234 -5.80 -15.27 -12.38
C LEU A 234 -6.82 -15.17 -13.52
N VAL A 235 -7.62 -14.10 -13.57
CA VAL A 235 -8.54 -13.86 -14.68
C VAL A 235 -7.76 -13.65 -15.96
N ALA A 236 -6.68 -12.85 -15.95
CA ALA A 236 -5.85 -12.63 -17.13
C ALA A 236 -5.17 -13.91 -17.64
N ALA A 237 -4.90 -14.86 -16.76
CA ALA A 237 -4.39 -16.20 -17.10
C ALA A 237 -5.50 -17.19 -17.54
N GLY A 238 -6.76 -16.79 -17.57
CA GLY A 238 -7.87 -17.64 -17.99
C GLY A 238 -8.37 -18.64 -16.94
N ALA A 239 -7.96 -18.50 -15.67
CA ALA A 239 -8.35 -19.41 -14.60
C ALA A 239 -9.82 -19.25 -14.14
N GLY A 240 -10.53 -18.23 -14.63
CA GLY A 240 -11.92 -17.97 -14.30
C GLY A 240 -12.32 -16.53 -14.61
N ILE A 241 -13.46 -16.12 -14.05
CA ILE A 241 -13.99 -14.75 -14.16
C ILE A 241 -14.29 -14.20 -12.76
N THR A 242 -14.36 -12.87 -12.63
CA THR A 242 -14.59 -12.25 -11.32
C THR A 242 -15.32 -10.92 -11.45
N MET A 243 -15.74 -10.35 -10.31
CA MET A 243 -16.39 -9.06 -10.24
C MET A 243 -15.45 -8.07 -9.56
N LEU A 244 -15.08 -7.00 -10.26
CA LEU A 244 -14.13 -6.00 -9.76
C LEU A 244 -14.72 -4.59 -9.80
N PRO A 245 -14.36 -3.73 -8.84
CA PRO A 245 -14.64 -2.31 -8.94
C PRO A 245 -13.81 -1.68 -10.08
N ASP A 246 -14.32 -0.62 -10.71
CA ASP A 246 -13.65 0.08 -11.83
C ASP A 246 -12.17 0.42 -11.54
N SER A 247 -11.83 0.87 -10.34
CA SER A 247 -10.47 1.22 -9.92
C SER A 247 -9.47 0.06 -10.00
N ALA A 248 -9.93 -1.19 -9.95
CA ALA A 248 -9.08 -2.36 -10.13
C ALA A 248 -8.70 -2.61 -11.60
N LEU A 249 -9.42 -1.99 -12.54
CA LEU A 249 -9.26 -2.15 -13.97
C LEU A 249 -8.30 -1.10 -14.54
N PHE A 250 -7.11 -1.00 -13.95
CA PHE A 250 -6.07 -0.08 -14.36
C PHE A 250 -4.72 -0.78 -14.48
N GLY A 251 -3.89 -0.33 -15.44
CA GLY A 251 -2.56 -0.87 -15.68
C GLY A 251 -2.50 -1.94 -16.79
N GLU A 252 -1.29 -2.34 -17.15
CA GLU A 252 -1.00 -3.12 -18.36
C GLU A 252 -1.73 -4.48 -18.40
N VAL A 253 -1.75 -5.19 -17.26
CA VAL A 253 -2.40 -6.51 -17.13
C VAL A 253 -3.89 -6.45 -17.49
N THR A 254 -4.54 -5.31 -17.31
CA THR A 254 -5.98 -5.16 -17.56
C THR A 254 -6.33 -4.99 -19.04
N LYS A 255 -5.33 -4.74 -19.91
CA LYS A 255 -5.56 -4.60 -21.36
C LYS A 255 -5.98 -5.90 -22.04
N SER A 256 -5.65 -7.06 -21.47
CA SER A 256 -6.09 -8.38 -21.96
C SER A 256 -7.48 -8.78 -21.45
N LEU A 257 -8.09 -7.96 -20.59
CA LEU A 257 -9.37 -8.22 -19.96
C LEU A 257 -10.50 -7.43 -20.63
N VAL A 258 -11.71 -7.95 -20.52
CA VAL A 258 -12.94 -7.27 -20.91
C VAL A 258 -13.77 -7.01 -19.66
N ARG A 259 -14.26 -5.78 -19.55
CA ARG A 259 -15.20 -5.35 -18.52
C ARG A 259 -16.62 -5.38 -19.08
N ILE A 260 -17.53 -6.02 -18.38
CA ILE A 260 -18.92 -6.19 -18.80
C ILE A 260 -19.83 -5.66 -17.68
N PRO A 261 -20.74 -4.71 -17.98
CA PRO A 261 -21.72 -4.22 -17.01
C PRO A 261 -22.51 -5.35 -16.34
N LEU A 262 -22.61 -5.28 -15.02
CA LEU A 262 -23.47 -6.15 -14.21
C LEU A 262 -24.82 -5.48 -14.01
N ILE A 263 -25.90 -6.18 -14.35
CA ILE A 263 -27.27 -5.68 -14.26
C ILE A 263 -28.11 -6.56 -13.33
N GLN A 264 -29.20 -5.99 -12.82
CA GLN A 264 -30.21 -6.71 -12.03
C GLN A 264 -29.60 -7.46 -10.81
N PRO A 265 -28.97 -6.75 -9.85
CA PRO A 265 -28.89 -5.29 -9.71
C PRO A 265 -27.58 -4.66 -10.24
N THR A 266 -27.61 -3.36 -10.54
CA THR A 266 -26.38 -2.56 -10.64
C THR A 266 -25.79 -2.37 -9.24
N VAL A 267 -24.48 -2.52 -9.12
CA VAL A 267 -23.78 -2.46 -7.82
C VAL A 267 -22.66 -1.44 -7.87
N THR A 268 -22.65 -0.53 -6.90
CA THR A 268 -21.64 0.50 -6.74
C THR A 268 -21.07 0.50 -5.32
N ARG A 269 -19.93 1.15 -5.15
CA ARG A 269 -19.39 1.57 -3.84
C ARG A 269 -18.98 3.03 -3.91
N THR A 270 -19.04 3.75 -2.79
CA THR A 270 -18.57 5.13 -2.75
C THR A 270 -17.11 5.16 -2.31
N ILE A 271 -16.24 5.84 -3.07
CA ILE A 271 -14.87 6.17 -2.68
C ILE A 271 -14.88 7.56 -2.03
N GLY A 272 -14.10 7.73 -0.97
CA GLY A 272 -13.99 9.00 -0.26
C GLY A 272 -12.62 9.25 0.33
N LEU A 273 -12.41 10.50 0.75
CA LEU A 273 -11.33 10.87 1.64
C LEU A 273 -11.79 10.72 3.09
N LEU A 274 -10.92 10.15 3.92
CA LEU A 274 -11.16 9.95 5.34
C LEU A 274 -10.04 10.60 6.13
N LYS A 275 -10.36 11.29 7.21
CA LYS A 275 -9.39 11.78 8.20
C LYS A 275 -9.99 11.70 9.60
N ARG A 276 -9.17 11.79 10.64
CA ARG A 276 -9.68 11.93 12.01
C ARG A 276 -10.29 13.32 12.18
N ARG A 277 -11.50 13.41 12.74
CA ARG A 277 -12.31 14.66 12.79
C ARG A 277 -11.63 15.81 13.53
N ASP A 278 -10.91 15.50 14.59
CA ASP A 278 -10.21 16.45 15.46
C ASP A 278 -8.76 16.73 15.01
N ARG A 279 -8.30 16.12 13.91
CA ARG A 279 -6.93 16.29 13.43
C ARG A 279 -6.85 17.42 12.41
N LEU A 280 -6.03 18.42 12.73
CA LEU A 280 -5.60 19.41 11.76
C LEU A 280 -4.47 18.84 10.90
N LEU A 281 -4.66 18.83 9.59
CA LEU A 281 -3.61 18.45 8.63
C LEU A 281 -2.58 19.56 8.50
N ALA A 282 -1.30 19.19 8.44
CA ALA A 282 -0.22 20.10 8.06
C ALA A 282 -0.46 20.64 6.63
N PRO A 283 0.12 21.80 6.26
CA PRO A 283 -0.09 22.41 4.94
C PRO A 283 0.20 21.46 3.75
N ALA A 284 1.33 20.74 3.80
CA ALA A 284 1.71 19.78 2.76
C ALA A 284 0.73 18.59 2.65
N ALA A 285 0.28 18.05 3.79
CA ALA A 285 -0.72 16.98 3.83
C ALA A 285 -2.08 17.44 3.30
N ARG A 286 -2.50 18.67 3.62
CA ARG A 286 -3.74 19.25 3.11
C ARG A 286 -3.70 19.45 1.60
N GLU A 287 -2.60 19.99 1.08
CA GLU A 287 -2.43 20.20 -0.36
C GLU A 287 -2.41 18.87 -1.14
N LEU A 288 -1.73 17.85 -0.59
CA LEU A 288 -1.74 16.51 -1.17
C LEU A 288 -3.15 15.89 -1.16
N MET A 289 -3.89 16.06 -0.06
CA MET A 289 -5.28 15.61 0.04
C MET A 289 -6.17 16.29 -1.00
N GLU A 290 -6.04 17.60 -1.22
CA GLU A 290 -6.79 18.34 -2.22
C GLU A 290 -6.41 17.96 -3.66
N THR A 291 -5.12 17.72 -3.93
CA THR A 291 -4.65 17.22 -5.23
C THR A 291 -5.24 15.84 -5.51
N LEU A 292 -5.29 14.97 -4.50
CA LEU A 292 -5.90 13.65 -4.61
C LEU A 292 -7.42 13.75 -4.82
N ARG A 293 -8.09 14.68 -4.13
CA ARG A 293 -9.53 14.98 -4.33
C ARG A 293 -9.81 15.35 -5.78
N ALA A 294 -9.04 16.28 -6.34
CA ALA A 294 -9.19 16.73 -7.73
C ALA A 294 -8.92 15.58 -8.72
N ALA A 295 -7.89 14.76 -8.48
CA ALA A 295 -7.57 13.63 -9.35
C ALA A 295 -8.67 12.55 -9.38
N VAL A 296 -9.36 12.32 -8.27
CA VAL A 296 -10.47 11.34 -8.19
C VAL A 296 -11.76 11.92 -8.76
N ALA A 297 -11.99 13.23 -8.64
CA ALA A 297 -13.16 13.91 -9.20
C ALA A 297 -13.06 14.11 -10.72
N ALA A 298 -11.85 14.07 -11.29
CA ALA A 298 -11.66 14.19 -12.73
C ALA A 298 -12.33 13.01 -13.47
N PRO A 299 -13.05 13.27 -14.58
CA PRO A 299 -13.66 12.21 -15.36
C PRO A 299 -12.59 11.26 -15.89
N THR A 300 -12.87 9.97 -15.84
CA THR A 300 -11.94 8.96 -16.30
C THR A 300 -11.95 8.91 -17.83
N PRO A 301 -10.86 8.51 -18.51
CA PRO A 301 -10.84 8.43 -19.97
C PRO A 301 -11.95 7.55 -20.56
N ALA A 302 -12.42 6.56 -19.79
CA ALA A 302 -13.55 5.71 -20.14
C ALA A 302 -14.90 6.45 -20.12
N GLU A 303 -15.09 7.39 -19.19
CA GLU A 303 -16.30 8.22 -19.08
C GLU A 303 -16.27 9.36 -20.11
N ALA A 304 -15.10 9.92 -20.42
CA ALA A 304 -14.92 10.98 -21.42
C ALA A 304 -15.17 10.53 -22.86
N ALA A 305 -15.06 9.22 -23.16
CA ALA A 305 -15.33 8.66 -24.48
C ALA A 305 -16.82 8.35 -24.74
N THR A 306 -17.68 8.57 -23.74
CA THR A 306 -19.14 8.27 -23.80
C THR A 306 -20.00 9.54 -23.78
N ASN A 307 -19.38 10.74 -23.78
CA ASN A 307 -20.04 12.04 -23.85
C ASN A 307 -19.71 12.77 -25.17
#